data_AF-A0A952MHG5-F1
#
_entry.id   AF-A0A952MHG5-F1
#
_cell.length_a   1.000
_cell.length_b   1.000
_cell.length_c   1.000
_cell.angle_alpha   90.00
_cell.angle_beta   90.00
_cell.angle_gamma   90.00
#
_symmetry.space_group_name_H-M   'P 1'
#
loop_
_entity.id
_entity.type
_entity.pdbx_description
1 polymer ?
#
loop_
_entity_poly.entity_id
_entity_poly.type
_entity_poly.pdbx_seq_one_letter_code
_entity_poly.pdbx_strand_id
1 'polypeptide(L)'
;MKGQITFAILLVGLSARAQEEAPFKPETDFEFKLDYSFKERLVQERADYEAYDPDKKVKSSGPLPYLKTELKLLTLAANEVRVKIINNKGTTVLNRKATVGTILKIDWGFSDDVKDQVTSHSYTVLLMSDDKKIQSRITLHADSDGTFLVNGHKRGRL
;
A
#
# COMPACT_ATOMS: atom_id res chain seq x y z
N MET A 1 -72.07 0.76 4.14
CA MET A 1 -70.95 0.44 5.06
C MET A 1 -69.77 -0.06 4.22
N LYS A 2 -68.72 0.76 4.12
CA LYS A 2 -67.32 0.48 4.56
C LYS A 2 -66.69 -0.76 3.88
N GLY A 3 -65.61 -0.68 3.13
CA GLY A 3 -64.69 0.41 2.81
C GLY A 3 -63.69 -0.09 1.77
N GLN A 4 -63.22 0.80 0.90
CA GLN A 4 -62.18 0.48 -0.08
C GLN A 4 -60.82 0.43 0.63
N ILE A 5 -60.11 -0.69 0.51
CA ILE A 5 -58.75 -0.86 1.02
C ILE A 5 -57.81 -0.33 -0.06
N THR A 6 -57.30 0.89 0.14
CA THR A 6 -56.24 1.47 -0.67
C THR A 6 -54.90 0.84 -0.24
N PHE A 7 -54.32 0.01 -1.11
CA PHE A 7 -53.00 -0.56 -0.91
C PHE A 7 -51.96 0.48 -1.38
N ALA A 8 -51.28 1.14 -0.44
CA ALA A 8 -50.17 2.04 -0.75
C ALA A 8 -48.89 1.20 -0.93
N ILE A 9 -48.38 1.12 -2.17
CA ILE A 9 -47.08 0.51 -2.47
C ILE A 9 -46.01 1.56 -2.16
N LEU A 10 -45.32 1.42 -1.03
CA LEU A 10 -44.13 2.21 -0.70
C LEU A 10 -42.92 1.56 -1.40
N LEU A 11 -42.58 2.02 -2.60
CA LEU A 11 -41.34 1.65 -3.28
C LEU A 11 -40.18 2.38 -2.61
N VAL A 12 -39.58 1.76 -1.59
CA VAL A 12 -38.30 2.20 -1.03
C VAL A 12 -37.22 1.84 -2.05
N GLY A 13 -36.83 2.81 -2.87
CA GLY A 13 -35.68 2.69 -3.75
C GLY A 13 -34.41 2.57 -2.91
N LEU A 14 -33.91 1.34 -2.71
CA LEU A 14 -32.53 1.12 -2.29
C LEU A 14 -31.62 1.55 -3.45
N SER A 15 -31.23 2.82 -3.46
CA SER A 15 -30.06 3.24 -4.23
C SER A 15 -28.82 2.70 -3.50
N ALA A 16 -28.43 1.48 -3.83
CA ALA A 16 -27.09 1.00 -3.57
C ALA A 16 -26.13 1.95 -4.29
N ARG A 17 -25.52 2.89 -3.56
CA ARG A 17 -24.40 3.65 -4.09
C ARG A 17 -23.25 2.67 -4.28
N ALA A 18 -23.03 2.26 -5.52
CA ALA A 18 -21.73 1.73 -5.92
C ALA A 18 -20.71 2.80 -5.52
N GLN A 19 -19.95 2.52 -4.48
CA GLN A 19 -18.82 3.34 -4.11
C GLN A 19 -17.77 3.11 -5.19
N GLU A 20 -17.80 3.93 -6.23
CA GLU A 20 -16.75 3.93 -7.24
C GLU A 20 -15.41 4.04 -6.53
N GLU A 21 -14.53 3.08 -6.79
CA GLU A 21 -13.18 3.15 -6.27
C GLU A 21 -12.51 4.44 -6.75
N ALA A 22 -11.81 5.14 -5.86
CA ALA A 22 -11.16 6.39 -6.21
C ALA A 22 -10.26 6.23 -7.44
N PRO A 23 -10.22 7.22 -8.34
CA PRO A 23 -9.46 7.13 -9.58
C PRO A 23 -7.96 7.01 -9.31
N PHE A 24 -7.23 6.43 -10.25
CA PHE A 24 -5.77 6.43 -10.20
C PHE A 24 -5.24 7.86 -10.38
N LYS A 25 -4.23 8.22 -9.60
CA LYS A 25 -3.49 9.46 -9.81
C LYS A 25 -2.74 9.35 -11.15
N PRO A 26 -2.77 10.38 -12.01
CA PRO A 26 -2.06 10.36 -13.29
C PRO A 26 -0.55 10.14 -13.11
N GLU A 27 0.07 9.40 -14.01
CA GLU A 27 1.52 9.13 -13.95
C GLU A 27 2.38 10.39 -14.17
N THR A 28 1.83 11.45 -14.76
CA THR A 28 2.48 12.75 -14.88
C THR A 28 2.56 13.51 -13.56
N ASP A 29 1.76 13.11 -12.56
CA ASP A 29 1.60 13.81 -11.29
C ASP A 29 2.50 13.25 -10.18
N PHE A 30 3.25 12.19 -10.46
CA PHE A 30 4.21 11.62 -9.53
C PHE A 30 5.39 10.98 -10.25
N GLU A 31 6.52 10.88 -9.55
CA GLU A 31 7.70 10.15 -10.02
C GLU A 31 7.86 8.90 -9.15
N PHE A 32 8.13 7.76 -9.78
CA PHE A 32 8.37 6.49 -9.11
C PHE A 32 9.83 6.05 -9.29
N LYS A 33 10.44 5.58 -8.21
CA LYS A 33 11.75 4.94 -8.22
C LYS A 33 11.73 3.61 -7.48
N LEU A 34 12.39 2.63 -8.08
CA LEU A 34 12.66 1.32 -7.52
C LEU A 34 14.11 1.32 -7.03
N ASP A 35 14.32 1.10 -5.74
CA ASP A 35 15.64 1.18 -5.09
C ASP A 35 16.01 -0.20 -4.54
N TYR A 36 17.08 -0.76 -5.09
CA TYR A 36 17.66 -2.02 -4.64
C TYR A 36 18.92 -1.77 -3.85
N SER A 37 18.95 -2.38 -2.68
CA SER A 37 20.14 -2.44 -1.85
C SER A 37 20.39 -3.88 -1.43
N PHE A 38 21.59 -4.16 -0.96
CA PHE A 38 21.90 -5.44 -0.34
C PHE A 38 21.95 -5.24 1.17
N LYS A 39 21.21 -6.05 1.92
CA LYS A 39 21.20 -6.04 3.39
C LYS A 39 21.46 -7.43 3.93
N GLU A 40 22.16 -7.51 5.06
CA GLU A 40 22.26 -8.76 5.79
C GLU A 40 20.94 -9.07 6.52
N ARG A 41 20.54 -10.34 6.48
CA ARG A 41 19.41 -10.83 7.27
C ARG A 41 19.96 -11.34 8.61
N LEU A 42 19.69 -10.58 9.67
CA LEU A 42 19.97 -11.04 11.02
C LEU A 42 18.95 -12.12 11.36
N VAL A 43 19.39 -13.38 11.43
CA VAL A 43 18.58 -14.48 11.96
C VAL A 43 18.48 -14.27 13.47
N GLN A 44 17.34 -13.83 13.97
CA GLN A 44 17.02 -14.02 15.38
C GLN A 44 16.79 -15.53 15.55
N GLU A 45 17.72 -16.22 16.21
CA GLU A 45 17.45 -17.58 16.72
C GLU A 45 16.16 -17.49 17.54
N ARG A 46 15.13 -18.24 17.15
CA ARG A 46 13.95 -18.38 17.99
C ARG A 46 14.42 -18.94 19.33
N ALA A 47 14.01 -18.30 20.42
CA ALA A 47 14.32 -18.74 21.76
C ALA A 47 13.48 -19.97 22.10
N ASP A 48 13.89 -21.12 21.57
CA ASP A 48 13.37 -22.42 21.93
C ASP A 48 14.33 -22.96 23.01
N TYR A 49 14.23 -22.43 24.23
CA TYR A 49 14.86 -22.98 25.44
C TYR A 49 16.40 -22.96 25.57
N GLU A 50 17.14 -22.26 24.73
CA GLU A 50 18.57 -22.05 24.96
C GLU A 50 18.83 -20.74 25.71
N ALA A 51 19.59 -20.81 26.81
CA ALA A 51 20.03 -19.64 27.57
C ALA A 51 20.80 -18.69 26.65
N TYR A 52 20.62 -17.38 26.86
CA TYR A 52 21.37 -16.34 26.15
C TYR A 52 22.88 -16.58 26.31
N ASP A 53 23.53 -17.05 25.23
CA ASP A 53 24.97 -17.24 25.15
C ASP A 53 25.60 -16.03 24.42
N PRO A 54 26.31 -15.14 25.14
CA PRO A 54 26.91 -13.95 24.56
C PRO A 54 28.02 -14.25 23.53
N ASP A 55 28.54 -15.48 23.47
CA ASP A 55 29.59 -15.90 22.55
C ASP A 55 29.04 -16.54 21.25
N LYS A 56 27.72 -16.78 21.18
CA LYS A 56 27.08 -17.40 20.01
C LYS A 56 26.97 -16.38 18.87
N LYS A 57 27.87 -16.49 17.89
CA LYS A 57 27.88 -15.64 16.69
C LYS A 57 26.56 -15.79 15.92
N VAL A 58 25.81 -14.70 15.76
CA VAL A 58 24.65 -14.61 14.87
C VAL A 58 25.07 -15.08 13.47
N LYS A 59 24.51 -16.20 13.01
CA LYS A 59 24.78 -16.72 11.67
C LYS A 59 23.99 -15.89 10.65
N SER A 60 24.69 -15.00 9.94
CA SER A 60 24.17 -14.28 8.77
C SER A 60 24.40 -15.13 7.52
N SER A 61 23.38 -15.30 6.67
CA SER A 61 23.51 -16.01 5.39
C SER A 61 24.17 -15.17 4.29
N GLY A 62 24.72 -14.00 4.64
CA GLY A 62 25.27 -13.02 3.70
C GLY A 62 24.22 -11.99 3.24
N PRO A 63 24.65 -10.99 2.44
CA PRO A 63 23.78 -9.94 1.93
C PRO A 63 22.73 -10.48 0.95
N LEU A 64 21.46 -10.14 1.19
CA LEU A 64 20.32 -10.47 0.34
C LEU A 64 19.74 -9.21 -0.33
N PRO A 65 19.15 -9.34 -1.52
CA PRO A 65 18.44 -8.23 -2.18
C PRO A 65 17.32 -7.69 -1.30
N TYR A 66 17.31 -6.37 -1.12
CA TYR A 66 16.38 -5.65 -0.27
C TYR A 66 15.74 -4.50 -1.05
N LEU A 67 14.41 -4.47 -1.04
CA LEU A 67 13.61 -3.60 -1.87
C LEU A 67 13.08 -2.39 -1.08
N LYS A 68 13.28 -1.22 -1.65
CA LYS A 68 12.60 0.02 -1.29
C LYS A 68 12.01 0.67 -2.52
N THR A 69 10.98 1.47 -2.32
CA THR A 69 10.45 2.34 -3.39
C THR A 69 10.32 3.76 -2.91
N GLU A 70 10.52 4.71 -3.81
CA GLU A 70 10.24 6.12 -3.58
C GLU A 70 9.16 6.60 -4.55
N LEU A 71 8.16 7.29 -4.00
CA LEU A 71 7.15 8.02 -4.76
C LEU A 71 7.26 9.50 -4.43
N LYS A 72 7.61 10.33 -5.42
CA LYS A 72 7.63 11.78 -5.27
C LYS A 72 6.36 12.37 -5.88
N LEU A 73 5.60 13.11 -5.08
CA LEU A 73 4.38 13.78 -5.54
C LEU A 73 4.77 15.07 -6.30
N LEU A 74 4.53 15.11 -7.60
CA LEU A 74 4.88 16.25 -8.46
C LEU A 74 3.77 17.30 -8.47
N THR A 75 2.52 16.86 -8.45
CA THR A 75 1.34 17.74 -8.41
C THR A 75 0.28 17.17 -7.46
N LEU A 76 -0.54 18.05 -6.90
CA LEU A 76 -1.66 17.71 -6.04
C LEU A 76 -2.90 18.47 -6.52
N ALA A 77 -4.03 17.80 -6.60
CA ALA A 77 -5.29 18.49 -6.80
C ALA A 77 -5.63 19.35 -5.57
N ALA A 78 -6.45 20.39 -5.74
CA ALA A 78 -6.74 21.36 -4.67
C ALA A 78 -7.32 20.71 -3.40
N ASN A 79 -7.98 19.57 -3.54
CA ASN A 79 -8.59 18.80 -2.45
C ASN A 79 -7.72 17.62 -1.97
N GLU A 80 -6.50 17.43 -2.47
CA GLU A 80 -5.56 16.39 -2.02
C GLU A 80 -4.62 16.94 -0.94
N VAL A 81 -5.13 17.05 0.29
CA VAL A 81 -4.39 17.68 1.41
C VAL A 81 -3.67 16.67 2.30
N ARG A 82 -4.00 15.39 2.18
CA ARG A 82 -3.49 14.32 3.06
C ARG A 82 -3.10 13.09 2.25
N VAL A 83 -2.03 12.44 2.68
CA VAL A 83 -1.56 11.16 2.12
C VAL A 83 -1.60 10.08 3.19
N LYS A 84 -2.16 8.93 2.84
CA LYS A 84 -2.19 7.72 3.66
C LYS A 84 -1.67 6.55 2.83
N ILE A 85 -0.73 5.79 3.34
CA ILE A 85 -0.25 4.56 2.70
C ILE A 85 -0.78 3.39 3.51
N ILE A 86 -1.44 2.45 2.84
CA ILE A 86 -1.90 1.19 3.41
C ILE A 86 -1.20 0.03 2.70
N ASN A 87 -0.94 -1.06 3.41
CA ASN A 87 -0.42 -2.29 2.80
C ASN A 87 -1.56 -3.26 2.41
N ASN A 88 -1.19 -4.41 1.84
CA ASN A 88 -2.09 -5.50 1.45
C ASN A 88 -3.00 -6.02 2.59
N LYS A 89 -2.64 -5.82 3.86
CA LYS A 89 -3.44 -6.20 5.04
C LYS A 89 -4.35 -5.06 5.54
N GLY A 90 -4.41 -3.93 4.82
CA GLY A 90 -5.13 -2.73 5.25
C GLY A 90 -4.45 -1.96 6.38
N THR A 91 -3.25 -2.36 6.80
CA THR A 91 -2.50 -1.68 7.87
C THR A 91 -1.97 -0.35 7.35
N THR A 92 -2.15 0.71 8.13
CA THR A 92 -1.63 2.04 7.79
C THR A 92 -0.15 2.10 8.12
N VAL A 93 0.69 2.30 7.10
CA VAL A 93 2.15 2.41 7.26
C VAL A 93 2.62 3.87 7.33
N LEU A 94 1.85 4.79 6.76
CA LEU A 94 2.14 6.23 6.77
C LEU A 94 0.84 7.02 6.69
N ASN A 95 0.73 8.12 7.43
CA ASN A 95 -0.43 9.00 7.38
C ASN A 95 -0.05 10.44 7.76
N ARG A 96 0.06 11.35 6.79
CA ARG A 96 0.51 12.74 7.01
C ARG A 96 -0.10 13.72 6.00
N LYS A 97 0.11 15.03 6.22
CA LYS A 97 -0.24 16.06 5.23
C LYS A 97 0.55 15.83 3.93
N ALA A 98 -0.11 16.04 2.79
CA ALA A 98 0.51 15.97 1.49
C ALA A 98 0.97 17.37 1.07
N THR A 99 2.17 17.47 0.52
CA THR A 99 2.67 18.69 -0.14
C THR A 99 3.36 18.31 -1.43
N VAL A 100 3.34 19.21 -2.41
CA VAL A 100 4.11 19.05 -3.65
C VAL A 100 5.59 18.89 -3.30
N GLY A 101 6.27 17.97 -3.99
CA GLY A 101 7.66 17.60 -3.74
C GLY A 101 7.85 16.60 -2.60
N THR A 102 6.79 16.22 -1.88
CA THR A 102 6.86 15.18 -0.86
C THR A 102 7.38 13.86 -1.46
N ILE A 103 8.43 13.30 -0.85
CA ILE A 103 8.93 11.96 -1.15
C ILE A 103 8.38 10.97 -0.11
N LEU A 104 7.68 9.96 -0.60
CA LEU A 104 7.13 8.84 0.16
C LEU A 104 8.05 7.64 -0.03
N LYS A 105 8.72 7.20 1.04
CA LYS A 105 9.55 6.00 1.02
C LYS A 105 8.75 4.83 1.58
N ILE A 106 8.73 3.71 0.86
CA ILE A 106 8.07 2.48 1.29
C ILE A 106 9.14 1.40 1.36
N ASP A 107 9.20 0.76 2.52
CA ASP A 107 10.11 -0.36 2.79
C ASP A 107 9.33 -1.67 2.61
N TRP A 108 9.78 -2.48 1.64
CA TRP A 108 9.12 -3.73 1.25
C TRP A 108 9.74 -4.95 1.94
N GLY A 109 11.01 -4.85 2.35
CA GLY A 109 11.78 -5.96 2.90
C GLY A 109 12.66 -6.65 1.85
N PHE A 110 13.01 -7.91 2.10
CA PHE A 110 13.81 -8.71 1.18
C PHE A 110 13.00 -9.11 -0.06
N SER A 111 13.60 -9.03 -1.24
CA SER A 111 12.90 -9.27 -2.51
C SER A 111 12.26 -10.66 -2.60
N ASP A 112 12.92 -11.69 -2.08
CA ASP A 112 12.37 -13.05 -2.05
C ASP A 112 11.13 -13.15 -1.15
N ASP A 113 11.16 -12.53 0.04
CA ASP A 113 9.99 -12.52 0.94
C ASP A 113 8.80 -11.77 0.32
N VAL A 114 9.07 -10.74 -0.49
CA VAL A 114 8.06 -9.98 -1.23
C VAL A 114 7.45 -10.85 -2.33
N LYS A 115 8.27 -11.56 -3.12
CA LYS A 115 7.83 -12.47 -4.18
C LYS A 115 7.05 -13.67 -3.63
N ASP A 116 7.51 -14.24 -2.53
CA ASP A 116 6.85 -15.32 -1.81
C ASP A 116 5.64 -14.83 -1.01
N GLN A 117 5.36 -13.51 -1.04
CA GLN A 117 4.25 -12.85 -0.37
C GLN A 117 4.20 -13.06 1.15
N VAL A 118 5.34 -13.37 1.75
CA VAL A 118 5.53 -13.49 3.20
C VAL A 118 5.41 -12.11 3.86
N THR A 119 5.98 -11.08 3.21
CA THR A 119 5.81 -9.68 3.59
C THR A 119 4.76 -8.98 2.71
N SER A 120 4.57 -7.68 2.93
CA SER A 120 3.62 -6.90 2.13
C SER A 120 4.09 -6.79 0.67
N HIS A 121 3.31 -7.39 -0.23
CA HIS A 121 3.52 -7.40 -1.68
C HIS A 121 2.63 -6.38 -2.41
N SER A 122 1.85 -5.58 -1.69
CA SER A 122 1.12 -4.46 -2.28
C SER A 122 0.94 -3.32 -1.29
N TYR A 123 0.92 -2.11 -1.84
CA TYR A 123 0.64 -0.88 -1.11
C TYR A 123 -0.28 0.01 -1.95
N THR A 124 -1.19 0.70 -1.26
CA THR A 124 -2.02 1.74 -1.85
C THR A 124 -1.72 3.07 -1.18
N VAL A 125 -1.26 4.03 -1.97
CA VAL A 125 -1.10 5.42 -1.56
C VAL A 125 -2.40 6.14 -1.86
N LEU A 126 -3.10 6.57 -0.83
CA LEU A 126 -4.37 7.28 -0.89
C LEU A 126 -4.13 8.76 -0.69
N LEU A 127 -4.55 9.57 -1.65
CA LEU A 127 -4.55 11.03 -1.56
C LEU A 127 -5.98 11.43 -1.17
N MET A 128 -6.10 12.19 -0.09
CA MET A 128 -7.37 12.43 0.58
C MET A 128 -7.59 13.91 0.84
N SER A 129 -8.84 14.29 0.92
CA SER A 129 -9.30 15.59 1.39
C SER A 129 -9.29 15.71 2.91
N ASP A 130 -9.60 16.91 3.39
CA ASP A 130 -9.59 17.22 4.82
C ASP A 130 -10.68 16.45 5.58
N ASP A 131 -11.81 16.17 4.91
CA ASP A 131 -12.87 15.28 5.39
C ASP A 131 -12.54 13.78 5.23
N LYS A 132 -11.29 13.45 4.92
CA LYS A 132 -10.76 12.09 4.76
C LYS A 132 -11.41 11.28 3.62
N LYS A 133 -12.11 11.92 2.69
CA LYS A 133 -12.54 11.25 1.45
C LYS A 133 -11.33 11.02 0.55
N ILE A 134 -11.27 9.83 -0.03
CA ILE A 134 -10.22 9.45 -0.98
C ILE A 134 -10.52 10.15 -2.30
N GLN A 135 -9.57 10.95 -2.78
CA GLN A 135 -9.68 11.72 -4.02
C GLN A 135 -8.98 11.02 -5.18
N SER A 136 -7.80 10.45 -4.92
CA SER A 136 -7.09 9.61 -5.87
C SER A 136 -6.24 8.57 -5.16
N ARG A 137 -5.72 7.60 -5.92
CA ARG A 137 -4.83 6.57 -5.40
C ARG A 137 -3.68 6.25 -6.35
N ILE A 138 -2.57 5.79 -5.79
CA ILE A 138 -1.50 5.11 -6.51
C ILE A 138 -1.41 3.70 -5.95
N THR A 139 -1.48 2.68 -6.80
CA THR A 139 -1.26 1.29 -6.37
C THR A 139 0.14 0.84 -6.76
N LEU A 140 0.80 0.15 -5.83
CA LEU A 140 2.08 -0.51 -6.04
C LEU A 140 1.87 -1.99 -5.77
N HIS A 141 2.31 -2.85 -6.68
CA HIS A 141 2.15 -4.28 -6.55
C HIS A 141 3.40 -5.02 -7.03
N ALA A 142 3.81 -6.02 -6.27
CA ALA A 142 4.77 -7.02 -6.71
C ALA A 142 4.04 -8.34 -6.91
N ASP A 143 4.03 -8.81 -8.17
CA ASP A 143 3.52 -10.14 -8.50
C ASP A 143 4.45 -11.23 -7.97
N SER A 144 3.94 -12.44 -7.83
CA SER A 144 4.73 -13.60 -7.36
C SER A 144 5.86 -13.98 -8.31
N ASP A 145 5.78 -13.61 -9.58
CA ASP A 145 6.86 -13.79 -10.56
C ASP A 145 7.96 -12.72 -10.45
N GLY A 146 7.78 -11.75 -9.54
CA GLY A 146 8.67 -10.61 -9.33
C GLY A 146 8.35 -9.40 -10.21
N THR A 147 7.35 -9.44 -11.09
CA THR A 147 6.95 -8.25 -11.85
C THR A 147 6.45 -7.16 -10.92
N PHE A 148 6.96 -5.93 -11.09
CA PHE A 148 6.55 -4.79 -10.28
C PHE A 148 5.66 -3.85 -11.10
N LEU A 149 4.46 -3.58 -10.57
CA LEU A 149 3.42 -2.78 -11.20
C LEU A 149 3.16 -1.49 -10.41
N VAL A 150 2.90 -0.41 -11.14
CA VAL A 150 2.41 0.87 -10.60
C VAL A 150 1.14 1.23 -11.36
N ASN A 151 0.02 1.41 -10.65
CA ASN A 151 -1.30 1.59 -11.26
C ASN A 151 -1.64 0.49 -12.30
N GLY A 152 -1.15 -0.73 -12.09
CA GLY A 152 -1.31 -1.86 -13.04
C GLY A 152 -0.34 -1.85 -14.23
N HIS A 153 0.49 -0.81 -14.38
CA HIS A 153 1.50 -0.74 -15.44
C HIS A 153 2.85 -1.27 -14.96
N LYS A 154 3.50 -2.12 -15.75
CA LYS A 154 4.83 -2.66 -15.44
C LYS A 154 5.88 -1.55 -15.37
N ARG A 155 6.60 -1.50 -14.23
CA ARG A 155 7.67 -0.53 -13.96
C ARG A 155 9.01 -1.17 -13.58
N GLY A 156 9.05 -2.46 -13.31
CA GLY A 156 10.29 -3.15 -12.99
C GLY A 156 10.10 -4.64 -12.75
N ARG A 157 11.15 -5.27 -12.20
CA ARG A 157 11.15 -6.66 -11.77
C ARG A 157 12.10 -6.86 -10.58
N LEU A 158 11.66 -7.61 -9.58
CA LEU A 158 12.38 -8.04 -8.37
C LEU A 158 13.31 -9.23 -8.63
#